data_AF-A0A834ED93-F1
#
_entry.id   AF-A0A834ED93-F1
#
_cell.length_a   1.000
_cell.length_b   1.000
_cell.length_c   1.000
_cell.angle_alpha   90.00
_cell.angle_beta   90.00
_cell.angle_gamma   90.00
#
_symmetry.space_group_name_H-M   'P 1'
#
loop_
_entity.id
_entity.type
_entity.pdbx_description
1 polymer ?
#
loop_
_entity_poly.entity_id
_entity_poly.type
_entity_poly.pdbx_seq_one_letter_code
_entity_poly.pdbx_strand_id
1 'polypeptide(L)'
;MQVNNLNFYDVVLDFILMDSFEDLENPPTSIQNVVNNRWLNSSFKETAVASSCWSVLKQKRQQMKIPDGFFAHFYAICEHISPVLAWGFLGPRNSLYDLCCFFKNQVLFFLKDIFDFEKVRYSSIETLAEDLMQLLIRRTELLMAYLGADALRHTSSCTSSHGHVMSSGLVEAKVQ
;
A
#
# COMPACT_ATOMS: atom_id res chain seq x y z
N MET A 1 -0.57 32.28 -5.90
CA MET A 1 -1.95 31.73 -5.83
C MET A 1 -2.15 31.22 -4.42
N GLN A 2 -3.02 31.84 -3.64
CA GLN A 2 -3.33 31.40 -2.27
C GLN A 2 -4.45 30.36 -2.40
N VAL A 3 -4.17 29.10 -2.08
CA VAL A 3 -5.19 28.02 -2.12
C VAL A 3 -6.10 28.23 -0.90
N ASN A 4 -7.31 28.75 -1.15
CA ASN A 4 -8.19 29.23 -0.08
C ASN A 4 -9.05 28.13 0.55
N ASN A 5 -9.09 26.91 -0.01
CA ASN A 5 -9.84 25.79 0.52
C ASN A 5 -9.04 24.50 0.34
N LEU A 6 -8.83 23.78 1.45
CA LEU A 6 -8.21 22.47 1.48
C LEU A 6 -9.33 21.44 1.51
N ASN A 7 -9.47 20.63 0.47
CA ASN A 7 -10.54 19.66 0.32
C ASN A 7 -10.05 18.23 0.65
N PHE A 8 -10.96 17.27 0.73
CA PHE A 8 -10.63 15.88 1.07
C PHE A 8 -9.57 15.26 0.15
N TYR A 9 -9.62 15.57 -1.15
CA TYR A 9 -8.67 15.06 -2.13
C TYR A 9 -7.28 15.66 -1.93
N ASP A 10 -7.18 16.94 -1.57
CA ASP A 10 -5.88 17.56 -1.24
C ASP A 10 -5.25 16.86 -0.02
N VAL A 11 -6.05 16.54 1.00
CA VAL A 11 -5.56 15.81 2.19
C VAL A 11 -5.13 14.39 1.83
N VAL A 12 -5.99 13.62 1.15
CA VAL A 12 -5.71 12.20 0.93
C VAL A 12 -4.66 11.99 -0.14
N LEU A 13 -4.75 12.69 -1.27
CA LEU A 13 -3.83 12.49 -2.39
C LEU A 13 -2.49 13.14 -2.12
N ASP A 14 -2.46 14.42 -1.76
CA ASP A 14 -1.20 15.14 -1.63
C ASP A 14 -0.56 14.91 -0.27
N PHE A 15 -1.29 15.16 0.83
CA PHE A 15 -0.71 15.06 2.17
C PHE A 15 -0.48 13.62 2.65
N ILE A 16 -1.35 12.66 2.32
CA ILE A 16 -1.16 11.27 2.76
C ILE A 16 -0.37 10.48 1.71
N LEU A 17 -0.91 10.33 0.50
CA LEU A 17 -0.41 9.35 -0.44
C LEU A 17 0.88 9.79 -1.13
N MET A 18 0.92 11.00 -1.68
CA MET A 18 2.11 11.49 -2.40
C MET A 18 3.30 11.74 -1.46
N ASP A 19 3.09 12.40 -0.32
CA ASP A 19 4.12 12.57 0.72
C ASP A 19 4.69 11.21 1.16
N SER A 20 3.82 10.23 1.43
CA SER A 20 4.26 8.89 1.79
C SER A 20 5.03 8.19 0.67
N PHE A 21 4.61 8.33 -0.60
CA PHE A 21 5.33 7.69 -1.71
C PHE A 21 6.71 8.28 -1.95
N GLU A 22 6.88 9.58 -1.74
CA GLU A 22 8.17 10.27 -1.82
C GLU A 22 9.10 9.82 -0.67
N ASP A 23 8.60 9.82 0.56
CA ASP A 23 9.32 9.34 1.74
C ASP A 23 9.79 7.88 1.59
N LEU A 24 8.97 7.04 0.95
CA LEU A 24 9.26 5.62 0.75
C LEU A 24 10.17 5.32 -0.43
N GLU A 25 10.31 6.25 -1.38
CA GLU A 25 11.27 6.13 -2.47
C GLU A 25 12.70 6.38 -1.96
N ASN A 26 12.84 7.21 -0.92
CA ASN A 26 14.12 7.54 -0.29
C ASN A 26 14.11 7.27 1.23
N PRO A 27 13.92 6.00 1.66
CA PRO A 27 13.78 5.70 3.08
C PRO A 27 15.09 5.97 3.84
N PRO A 28 15.04 6.36 5.13
CA PRO A 28 16.23 6.60 5.93
C PRO A 28 17.18 5.38 5.96
N THR A 29 18.49 5.61 5.96
CA THR A 29 19.51 4.53 5.96
C THR A 29 19.33 3.55 7.12
N SER A 30 18.87 4.01 8.28
CA SER A 30 18.56 3.16 9.43
C SER A 30 17.48 2.12 9.12
N ILE A 31 16.42 2.51 8.40
CA ILE A 31 15.36 1.61 7.96
C ILE A 31 15.90 0.62 6.92
N GLN A 32 16.64 1.11 5.94
CA GLN A 32 17.23 0.27 4.90
C GLN A 32 18.12 -0.82 5.51
N ASN A 33 18.95 -0.48 6.50
CA ASN A 33 19.83 -1.42 7.18
C ASN A 33 19.06 -2.53 7.89
N VAL A 34 17.96 -2.20 8.56
CA VAL A 34 17.13 -3.19 9.26
C VAL A 34 16.41 -4.11 8.27
N VAL A 35 15.74 -3.52 7.27
CA VAL A 35 14.97 -4.25 6.26
C VAL A 35 15.86 -5.21 5.46
N ASN A 36 17.06 -4.76 5.08
CA ASN A 36 18.00 -5.55 4.29
C ASN A 36 18.82 -6.55 5.12
N ASN A 37 18.70 -6.55 6.46
CA ASN A 37 19.45 -7.47 7.30
C ASN A 37 18.87 -8.90 7.20
N ARG A 38 19.59 -9.81 6.54
CA ARG A 38 19.18 -11.21 6.37
C ARG A 38 19.09 -12.02 7.67
N TRP A 39 19.71 -11.57 8.75
CA TRP A 39 19.71 -12.26 10.04
C TRP A 39 18.48 -11.93 10.90
N LEU A 40 17.74 -10.88 10.54
CA LEU A 40 16.51 -10.49 11.22
C LEU A 40 15.31 -11.16 10.57
N ASN A 41 14.40 -11.69 11.39
CA ASN A 41 13.14 -12.22 10.90
C ASN A 41 12.17 -11.10 10.46
N SER A 42 11.19 -11.44 9.63
CA SER A 42 10.25 -10.47 9.06
C SER A 42 9.46 -9.71 10.12
N SER A 43 8.98 -10.39 11.18
CA SER A 43 8.20 -9.75 12.25
C SER A 43 9.01 -8.70 13.02
N PHE A 44 10.30 -8.94 13.24
CA PHE A 44 11.19 -7.95 13.85
C PHE A 44 11.38 -6.74 12.94
N LYS A 45 11.62 -6.98 11.63
CA LYS A 45 11.76 -5.90 10.65
C LYS A 45 10.49 -5.05 10.56
N GLU A 46 9.33 -5.68 10.52
CA GLU A 46 8.02 -5.02 10.51
C GLU A 46 7.84 -4.13 11.74
N THR A 47 8.12 -4.68 12.92
CA THR A 47 8.06 -3.93 14.18
C THR A 47 9.02 -2.73 14.18
N ALA A 48 10.23 -2.90 13.66
CA ALA A 48 11.23 -1.83 13.59
C ALA A 48 10.84 -0.72 12.60
N VAL A 49 10.26 -1.08 11.45
CA VAL A 49 9.71 -0.12 10.48
C VAL A 49 8.55 0.65 11.13
N ALA A 50 7.59 -0.05 11.73
CA ALA A 50 6.44 0.57 12.39
C ALA A 50 6.87 1.51 13.54
N SER A 51 7.82 1.08 14.38
CA SER A 51 8.36 1.89 15.48
C SER A 51 9.05 3.15 14.98
N SER A 52 9.72 3.07 13.83
CA SER A 52 10.41 4.21 13.22
C SER A 52 9.41 5.22 12.66
N CYS A 53 8.36 4.76 11.95
CA CYS A 53 7.26 5.62 11.52
C CYS A 53 6.62 6.33 12.73
N TRP A 54 6.34 5.58 13.80
CA TRP A 54 5.76 6.13 15.02
C TRP A 54 6.67 7.17 15.68
N SER A 55 7.98 6.93 15.75
CA SER A 55 8.94 7.88 16.32
C SER A 55 8.95 9.21 15.55
N VAL A 56 8.92 9.16 14.21
CA VAL A 56 8.86 10.36 13.36
C VAL A 56 7.55 11.13 13.59
N LEU A 57 6.42 10.44 13.58
CA LEU A 57 5.11 11.07 13.79
C LEU A 57 4.99 11.68 15.19
N LYS A 58 5.48 10.97 16.22
CA LYS A 58 5.53 11.48 17.59
C LYS A 58 6.38 12.75 17.69
N GLN A 59 7.55 12.77 17.05
CA GLN A 59 8.41 13.95 17.01
C GLN A 59 7.72 15.12 16.29
N LYS A 60 7.11 14.87 15.12
CA LYS A 60 6.33 15.89 14.39
C LYS A 60 5.20 16.45 15.27
N ARG A 61 4.50 15.59 16.03
CA ARG A 61 3.43 16.01 16.96
C ARG A 61 3.94 16.85 18.13
N GLN A 62 5.10 16.52 18.72
CA GLN A 62 5.69 17.28 19.83
C GLN A 62 6.10 18.70 19.43
N GLN A 63 6.41 18.93 18.14
CA GLN A 63 6.80 20.23 17.61
C GLN A 63 5.58 21.09 17.20
N MET A 64 4.36 20.57 17.31
CA MET A 64 3.16 21.31 16.92
C MET A 64 2.82 22.39 17.93
N LYS A 65 2.52 23.59 17.42
CA LYS A 65 2.06 24.73 18.23
C LYS A 65 0.58 24.64 18.61
N ILE A 66 -0.21 23.94 17.80
CA ILE A 66 -1.67 23.81 17.96
C ILE A 66 -1.99 22.33 18.20
N PRO A 67 -2.27 21.91 19.45
CA PRO A 67 -2.40 20.50 19.82
C PRO A 67 -3.67 19.82 19.26
N ASP A 68 -4.69 20.61 18.89
CA ASP A 68 -5.96 20.13 18.32
C ASP A 68 -6.22 20.77 16.94
N GLY A 69 -5.14 21.05 16.21
CA GLY A 69 -5.21 21.60 14.86
C GLY A 69 -5.32 20.50 13.81
N PHE A 70 -5.53 20.90 12.55
CA PHE A 70 -5.58 19.99 11.40
C PHE A 70 -4.43 18.97 11.38
N PHE A 71 -3.18 19.43 11.53
CA PHE A 71 -2.02 18.54 11.54
C PHE A 71 -1.99 17.55 12.70
N ALA A 72 -2.62 17.88 13.83
CA ALA A 72 -2.71 16.96 14.96
C ALA A 72 -3.63 15.77 14.65
N HIS A 73 -4.80 16.03 14.06
CA HIS A 73 -5.70 14.98 13.59
C HIS A 73 -5.12 14.21 12.40
N PHE A 74 -4.49 14.92 11.46
CA PHE A 74 -3.80 14.31 10.33
C PHE A 74 -2.71 13.32 10.78
N TYR A 75 -1.81 13.73 11.68
CA TYR A 75 -0.78 12.82 12.19
C TYR A 75 -1.37 11.65 12.99
N ALA A 76 -2.50 11.84 13.67
CA ALA A 76 -3.20 10.73 14.33
C ALA A 76 -3.72 9.68 13.32
N ILE A 77 -4.15 10.10 12.13
CA ILE A 77 -4.50 9.16 11.04
C ILE A 77 -3.24 8.47 10.51
N CYS A 78 -2.17 9.23 10.26
CA CYS A 78 -0.91 8.69 9.75
C CYS A 78 -0.26 7.66 10.69
N GLU A 79 -0.48 7.75 12.00
CA GLU A 79 -0.01 6.75 12.97
C GLU A 79 -0.50 5.32 12.66
N HIS A 80 -1.63 5.19 11.97
CA HIS A 80 -2.17 3.90 11.54
C HIS A 80 -1.82 3.55 10.10
N ILE A 81 -1.84 4.54 9.19
CA ILE A 81 -1.67 4.30 7.75
C ILE A 81 -0.20 4.15 7.38
N SER A 82 0.68 5.04 7.87
CA SER A 82 2.08 5.08 7.46
C SER A 82 2.86 3.80 7.76
N PRO A 83 2.70 3.12 8.91
CA PRO A 83 3.38 1.85 9.17
C PRO A 83 3.00 0.76 8.17
N VAL A 84 1.72 0.66 7.81
CA VAL A 84 1.21 -0.35 6.88
C VAL A 84 1.75 -0.11 5.47
N LEU A 85 1.72 1.13 5.01
CA LEU A 85 2.32 1.50 3.72
C LEU A 85 3.83 1.26 3.73
N ALA A 86 4.54 1.73 4.77
CA ALA A 86 5.98 1.56 4.86
C ALA A 86 6.40 0.08 4.84
N TRP A 87 5.71 -0.78 5.59
CA TRP A 87 5.97 -2.21 5.54
C TRP A 87 5.57 -2.83 4.19
N GLY A 88 4.45 -2.42 3.62
CA GLY A 88 4.03 -2.89 2.29
C GLY A 88 5.06 -2.58 1.21
N PHE A 89 5.66 -1.39 1.21
CA PHE A 89 6.63 -1.00 0.19
C PHE A 89 8.08 -1.41 0.49
N LEU A 90 8.48 -1.50 1.76
CA LEU A 90 9.86 -1.81 2.14
C LEU A 90 10.04 -3.28 2.54
N GLY A 91 8.96 -3.97 2.86
CA GLY A 91 8.97 -5.37 3.28
C GLY A 91 9.45 -6.34 2.19
N PRO A 92 9.46 -7.65 2.49
CA PRO A 92 9.79 -8.66 1.50
C PRO A 92 8.83 -8.63 0.31
N ARG A 93 9.32 -9.01 -0.88
CA ARG A 93 8.51 -9.13 -2.09
C ARG A 93 7.51 -10.27 -1.98
N ASN A 94 6.33 -9.97 -1.42
CA ASN A 94 5.19 -10.85 -1.26
C ASN A 94 3.94 -10.20 -1.90
N SER A 95 2.77 -10.83 -1.76
CA SER A 95 1.52 -10.29 -2.31
C SER A 95 1.15 -8.91 -1.75
N LEU A 96 1.49 -8.61 -0.49
CA LEU A 96 1.31 -7.27 0.07
C LEU A 96 2.17 -6.22 -0.65
N TYR A 97 3.44 -6.54 -0.92
CA TYR A 97 4.31 -5.66 -1.71
C TYR A 97 3.76 -5.42 -3.11
N ASP A 98 3.36 -6.49 -3.81
CA ASP A 98 2.83 -6.38 -5.17
C ASP A 98 1.52 -5.57 -5.19
N LEU A 99 0.65 -5.77 -4.20
CA LEU A 99 -0.57 -4.97 -4.00
C LEU A 99 -0.25 -3.49 -3.76
N CYS A 100 0.71 -3.19 -2.89
CA CYS A 100 1.13 -1.80 -2.62
C CYS A 100 1.70 -1.14 -3.88
N CYS A 101 2.53 -1.84 -4.65
CA CYS A 101 3.02 -1.34 -5.94
C CYS A 101 1.88 -1.09 -6.94
N PHE A 102 0.91 -2.01 -7.03
CA PHE A 102 -0.25 -1.83 -7.90
C PHE A 102 -1.10 -0.64 -7.46
N PHE A 103 -1.34 -0.49 -6.15
CA PHE A 103 -2.04 0.65 -5.57
C PHE A 103 -1.34 1.97 -5.86
N LYS A 104 -0.02 2.09 -5.63
CA LYS A 104 0.78 3.28 -6.00
C LYS A 104 0.57 3.65 -7.46
N ASN A 105 0.60 2.68 -8.36
CA ASN A 105 0.37 2.92 -9.78
C ASN A 105 -1.06 3.44 -10.06
N GLN A 106 -2.09 2.89 -9.44
CA GLN A 106 -3.47 3.41 -9.62
C GLN A 106 -3.60 4.86 -9.15
N VAL A 107 -3.00 5.22 -8.02
CA VAL A 107 -3.00 6.61 -7.52
C VAL A 107 -2.24 7.52 -8.48
N LEU A 108 -1.04 7.14 -8.93
CA LEU A 108 -0.26 7.94 -9.87
C LEU A 108 -0.95 8.11 -11.22
N PHE A 109 -1.63 7.08 -11.72
CA PHE A 109 -2.41 7.21 -12.95
C PHE A 109 -3.64 8.10 -12.76
N PHE A 110 -4.35 7.99 -11.63
CA PHE A 110 -5.42 8.91 -11.31
C PHE A 110 -4.94 10.37 -11.33
N LEU A 111 -3.85 10.66 -10.63
CA LEU A 111 -3.26 12.00 -10.58
C LEU A 111 -2.81 12.51 -11.95
N LYS A 112 -2.36 11.64 -12.85
CA LYS A 112 -2.07 12.04 -14.24
C LYS A 112 -3.34 12.31 -15.03
N ASP A 113 -4.33 11.44 -14.90
CA ASP A 113 -5.58 11.54 -15.66
C ASP A 113 -6.40 12.76 -15.28
N ILE A 114 -6.39 13.19 -14.01
CA ILE A 114 -7.16 14.37 -13.61
C ILE A 114 -6.72 15.60 -14.40
N PHE A 115 -5.43 15.72 -14.75
CA PHE A 115 -4.86 16.84 -15.52
C PHE A 115 -4.81 16.61 -17.05
N ASP A 116 -5.42 15.52 -17.52
CA ASP A 116 -5.44 15.16 -18.94
C ASP A 116 -6.69 15.74 -19.63
N PHE A 117 -6.50 16.70 -20.53
CA PHE A 117 -7.59 17.37 -21.24
C PHE A 117 -8.37 16.46 -22.19
N GLU A 118 -7.84 15.29 -22.55
CA GLU A 118 -8.56 14.29 -23.33
C GLU A 118 -9.49 13.44 -22.45
N LYS A 119 -9.28 13.44 -21.12
CA LYS A 119 -10.02 12.62 -20.15
C LYS A 119 -10.94 13.42 -19.25
N VAL A 120 -10.64 14.71 -19.04
CA VAL A 120 -11.37 15.57 -18.09
C VAL A 120 -11.83 16.86 -18.74
N ARG A 121 -13.13 17.14 -18.63
CA ARG A 121 -13.77 18.34 -19.15
C ARG A 121 -13.78 19.45 -18.11
N TYR A 122 -12.90 20.42 -18.32
CA TYR A 122 -12.77 21.63 -17.50
C TYR A 122 -13.78 22.75 -17.85
N SER A 123 -14.92 22.41 -18.45
CA SER A 123 -15.93 23.37 -18.91
C SER A 123 -16.79 23.95 -17.79
N SER A 124 -17.10 23.15 -16.77
CA SER A 124 -17.82 23.58 -15.57
C SER A 124 -17.42 22.73 -14.36
N ILE A 125 -17.82 23.14 -13.16
CA ILE A 125 -17.53 22.41 -11.92
C ILE A 125 -18.23 21.04 -11.95
N GLU A 126 -19.44 20.98 -12.49
CA GLU A 126 -20.25 19.77 -12.56
C GLU A 126 -19.62 18.73 -13.49
N THR A 127 -19.17 19.15 -14.69
CA THR A 127 -18.50 18.24 -15.63
C THR A 127 -17.15 17.76 -15.08
N LEU A 128 -16.40 18.65 -14.43
CA LEU A 128 -15.14 18.30 -13.78
C LEU A 128 -15.36 17.26 -12.67
N ALA A 129 -16.35 17.48 -11.81
CA ALA A 129 -16.65 16.57 -10.70
C ALA A 129 -17.11 15.19 -11.21
N GLU A 130 -17.94 15.15 -12.26
CA GLU A 130 -18.35 13.91 -12.91
C GLU A 130 -17.17 13.13 -13.45
N ASP A 131 -16.29 13.78 -14.21
CA ASP A 131 -15.13 13.12 -14.83
C ASP A 131 -14.12 12.62 -13.78
N LEU A 132 -13.84 13.42 -12.74
CA LEU A 132 -13.00 12.99 -11.61
C LEU A 132 -13.58 11.77 -10.88
N MET A 133 -14.90 11.77 -10.64
CA MET A 133 -15.56 10.65 -9.99
C MET A 133 -15.46 9.37 -10.84
N GLN A 134 -15.68 9.46 -12.16
CA GLN A 134 -15.55 8.32 -13.06
C GLN A 134 -14.14 7.76 -13.09
N LEU A 135 -13.12 8.63 -13.13
CA LEU A 135 -11.72 8.23 -13.03
C LEU A 135 -11.44 7.51 -11.70
N LEU A 136 -11.94 8.03 -10.58
CA LEU A 136 -11.72 7.43 -9.27
C LEU A 136 -12.41 6.05 -9.15
N ILE A 137 -13.65 5.95 -9.61
CA ILE A 137 -14.39 4.67 -9.66
C ILE A 137 -13.62 3.65 -10.48
N ARG A 138 -13.18 4.04 -11.69
CA ARG A 138 -12.41 3.16 -12.57
C ARG A 138 -11.14 2.62 -11.91
N ARG A 139 -10.40 3.47 -11.20
CA ARG A 139 -9.16 3.10 -10.49
C ARG A 139 -9.46 2.16 -9.32
N THR A 140 -10.56 2.40 -8.62
CA THR A 140 -11.05 1.54 -7.52
C THR A 140 -11.46 0.16 -8.03
N GLU A 141 -12.19 0.08 -9.15
CA GLU A 141 -12.57 -1.19 -9.78
C GLU A 141 -11.35 -2.03 -10.16
N LEU A 142 -10.31 -1.41 -10.72
CA LEU A 142 -9.06 -2.09 -11.07
C LEU A 142 -8.34 -2.63 -9.83
N LEU A 143 -8.32 -1.86 -8.74
CA LEU A 143 -7.76 -2.30 -7.46
C LEU A 143 -8.53 -3.48 -6.86
N MET A 144 -9.86 -3.42 -6.88
CA MET A 144 -10.71 -4.49 -6.37
C MET A 144 -10.59 -5.77 -7.21
N ALA A 145 -10.48 -5.64 -8.53
CA ALA A 145 -10.25 -6.78 -9.42
C ALA A 145 -8.89 -7.44 -9.14
N TYR A 146 -7.84 -6.65 -8.90
CA TYR A 146 -6.51 -7.16 -8.53
C TYR A 146 -6.55 -7.93 -7.20
N LEU A 147 -7.17 -7.35 -6.18
CA LEU A 147 -7.37 -8.00 -4.87
C LEU A 147 -8.14 -9.32 -4.98
N GLY A 148 -9.21 -9.35 -5.78
CA GLY A 148 -9.99 -10.57 -6.02
C GLY A 148 -9.19 -11.66 -6.73
N ALA A 149 -8.37 -11.29 -7.71
CA ALA A 149 -7.49 -12.23 -8.41
C ALA A 149 -6.40 -12.80 -7.49
N ASP A 150 -5.85 -12.00 -6.58
CA ASP A 150 -4.84 -12.44 -5.63
C ASP A 150 -5.40 -13.42 -4.58
N ALA A 151 -6.59 -13.14 -4.06
CA ALA A 151 -7.30 -14.05 -3.15
C ALA A 151 -7.55 -15.44 -3.79
N LEU A 152 -7.87 -15.48 -5.08
CA LEU A 152 -8.02 -16.75 -5.83
C LEU A 152 -6.70 -17.51 -5.99
N ARG A 153 -5.57 -16.83 -6.15
CA ARG A 153 -4.24 -17.46 -6.22
C ARG A 153 -3.83 -18.10 -4.89
N HIS A 154 -4.12 -17.42 -3.79
CA HIS A 154 -3.84 -17.92 -2.44
C HIS A 154 -4.73 -19.11 -2.04
N THR A 155 -5.98 -19.16 -2.51
CA THR A 155 -6.87 -20.33 -2.28
C THR A 155 -6.52 -21.53 -3.16
N SER A 156 -5.98 -21.29 -4.36
CA SER A 156 -5.58 -22.38 -5.27
C SER A 156 -4.32 -23.12 -4.77
N SER A 157 -3.37 -22.40 -4.16
CA SER A 157 -2.10 -22.98 -3.71
C SER A 157 -2.20 -23.90 -2.49
N CYS A 158 -3.24 -23.75 -1.66
CA CYS A 158 -3.51 -24.67 -0.54
C CYS A 158 -4.28 -25.94 -0.95
N THR A 159 -4.77 -26.04 -2.19
CA THR A 159 -5.41 -27.27 -2.70
C THR A 159 -4.44 -28.24 -3.39
N SER A 160 -3.23 -27.80 -3.76
CA SER A 160 -2.27 -28.61 -4.52
C SER A 160 -1.29 -29.45 -3.69
N SER A 161 -1.41 -29.49 -2.36
CA SER A 161 -0.46 -30.20 -1.47
C SER A 161 -0.90 -31.59 -0.99
N HIS A 162 -2.05 -32.12 -1.44
CA HIS A 162 -2.49 -33.49 -1.10
C HIS A 162 -2.64 -34.36 -2.34
N GLY A 163 -1.59 -35.12 -2.69
CA GLY A 163 -1.67 -36.06 -3.80
C GLY A 163 -0.39 -36.85 -4.11
N HIS A 164 0.23 -37.50 -3.12
CA HIS A 164 1.14 -38.62 -3.40
C HIS A 164 0.93 -39.72 -2.35
N VAL A 165 -0.09 -40.55 -2.57
CA VAL A 165 -0.21 -41.86 -1.90
C VAL A 165 0.64 -42.83 -2.73
N MET A 166 1.75 -43.30 -2.16
CA MET A 166 2.55 -44.38 -2.74
C MET A 166 1.74 -45.67 -2.73
N SER A 167 1.48 -46.24 -3.92
CA SER A 167 1.08 -47.63 -4.07
C SER A 167 2.34 -48.49 -4.02
N SER A 168 2.56 -49.22 -2.92
CA SER A 168 3.60 -50.25 -2.84
C SER A 168 3.01 -51.57 -3.35
N GLY A 169 3.52 -52.01 -4.50
CA GLY A 169 3.17 -53.29 -5.12
C GLY A 169 3.67 -54.48 -4.30
N LEU A 170 2.76 -55.42 -4.09
CA LEU A 170 2.96 -56.74 -3.52
C LEU A 170 3.90 -57.56 -4.44
N VAL A 171 5.08 -57.99 -3.96
CA VAL A 171 5.90 -59.00 -4.64
C VAL A 171 5.85 -60.29 -3.84
N GLU A 172 5.14 -61.26 -4.41
CA GLU A 172 5.06 -62.65 -4.01
C GLU A 172 6.29 -63.38 -4.58
N ALA A 173 7.10 -64.03 -3.74
CA ALA A 173 8.14 -64.95 -4.19
C ALA A 173 8.10 -66.23 -3.35
N LYS A 174 7.82 -67.32 -4.05
CA LYS A 174 7.53 -68.66 -3.59
C LYS A 174 8.84 -69.42 -3.30
N VAL A 175 8.82 -70.20 -2.23
CA VAL A 175 9.84 -71.14 -1.78
C VAL A 175 10.07 -72.25 -2.81
N GLN A 176 11.33 -72.52 -3.16
CA GLN A 176 11.87 -73.88 -3.29
C GLN A 176 13.40 -73.89 -3.15
#